data_AF-A0A024XFV2-F1
#
_entry.id   AF-A0A024XFV2-F1
#
_cell.length_a   1.000
_cell.length_b   1.000
_cell.length_c   1.000
_cell.angle_alpha   90.00
_cell.angle_beta   90.00
_cell.angle_gamma   90.00
#
_symmetry.space_group_name_H-M   'P 1'
#
loop_
_entity.id
_entity.type
_entity.pdbx_description
1 polymer ?
#
loop_
_entity_poly.entity_id
_entity_poly.type
_entity_poly.pdbx_seq_one_letter_code
_entity_poly.pdbx_strand_id
1 'polypeptide(L)'
;MLMKISRYFFLFFINNRLLNEHAHCDAWSEWSACSKTCDYGIKIRVKISTDQTKSKACSNITESTICHEHICPRTFEEAEETYLHNKEKEKKKKFRTTYILIFTIFSVFYVIHYDIATLDLFLLEHI
;
A
#
# COMPACT_ATOMS: atom_id res chain seq x y z
N MET A 1 29.67 -1.39 -32.12
CA MET A 1 28.42 -1.68 -32.87
C MET A 1 27.39 -2.23 -31.89
N LEU A 2 26.60 -1.37 -31.25
CA LEU A 2 25.47 -1.81 -30.42
C LEU A 2 24.22 -1.82 -31.30
N MET A 3 23.73 -3.02 -31.60
CA MET A 3 22.53 -3.23 -32.40
C MET A 3 21.35 -2.54 -31.72
N LYS A 4 20.86 -1.43 -32.30
CA LYS A 4 19.58 -0.81 -31.94
C LYS A 4 18.47 -1.78 -32.34
N ILE A 5 18.17 -2.76 -31.48
CA ILE A 5 17.00 -3.61 -31.62
C ILE A 5 15.79 -2.68 -31.49
N SER A 6 15.00 -2.57 -32.55
CA SER A 6 13.82 -1.70 -32.61
C SER A 6 12.91 -1.97 -31.40
N ARG A 7 12.39 -0.91 -30.76
CA ARG A 7 11.45 -1.01 -29.63
C ARG A 7 10.25 -1.91 -29.99
N TYR A 8 9.83 -1.89 -31.25
CA TYR A 8 8.80 -2.79 -31.78
C TYR A 8 9.22 -4.25 -31.82
N PHE A 9 10.47 -4.55 -32.21
CA PHE A 9 10.99 -5.90 -32.25
C PHE A 9 11.19 -6.48 -30.84
N PHE A 10 11.66 -5.65 -29.90
CA PHE A 10 11.76 -6.03 -28.49
C PHE A 10 10.38 -6.30 -27.87
N LEU A 11 9.38 -5.44 -28.13
CA LEU A 11 8.00 -5.66 -27.69
C LEU A 11 7.35 -6.88 -28.36
N PHE A 12 7.64 -7.15 -29.64
CA PHE A 12 7.17 -8.34 -30.36
C PHE A 12 7.79 -9.63 -29.79
N PHE A 13 9.08 -9.61 -29.45
CA PHE A 13 9.75 -10.75 -28.80
C PHE A 13 9.23 -11.01 -27.39
N ILE A 14 8.97 -9.96 -26.60
CA ILE A 14 8.36 -10.10 -25.27
C ILE A 14 6.92 -10.62 -25.38
N ASN A 15 6.10 -10.06 -26.28
CA ASN A 15 4.73 -10.51 -26.49
C ASN A 15 4.65 -11.98 -26.96
N ASN A 16 5.51 -12.42 -27.88
CA ASN A 16 5.56 -13.83 -28.30
C ASN A 16 6.08 -14.76 -27.20
N ARG A 17 6.97 -14.29 -26.33
CA ARG A 17 7.46 -15.09 -25.19
C ARG A 17 6.37 -15.26 -24.12
N LEU A 18 5.63 -14.20 -23.79
CA LEU A 18 4.51 -14.24 -22.82
C LEU A 18 3.34 -15.12 -23.27
N LEU A 19 3.05 -15.17 -24.57
CA LEU A 19 1.99 -16.04 -25.11
C LEU A 19 2.38 -17.53 -25.12
N ASN A 20 3.66 -17.85 -25.09
CA ASN A 20 4.16 -19.23 -25.19
C ASN A 20 4.49 -19.87 -23.83
N GLU A 21 4.72 -19.06 -22.79
CA GLU A 21 5.18 -19.54 -21.47
C GLU A 21 4.12 -20.37 -20.71
N HIS A 22 2.82 -20.21 -21.04
CA HIS A 22 1.72 -20.91 -20.37
C HIS A 22 0.81 -21.69 -21.33
N ALA A 23 1.33 -22.08 -22.50
CA ALA A 23 0.57 -22.78 -23.56
C ALA A 23 -0.11 -24.08 -23.12
N HIS A 24 0.17 -24.55 -21.91
CA HIS A 24 -0.32 -25.81 -21.36
C HIS A 24 -1.22 -25.65 -20.11
N CYS A 25 -1.48 -24.42 -19.65
CA CYS A 25 -2.26 -24.12 -18.45
C CYS A 25 -3.69 -23.71 -18.84
N ASP A 26 -4.47 -24.70 -19.28
CA ASP A 26 -5.78 -24.54 -19.89
C ASP A 26 -6.93 -24.45 -18.88
N ALA A 27 -6.82 -25.07 -17.70
CA ALA A 27 -7.89 -25.12 -16.71
C ALA A 27 -7.55 -24.37 -15.41
N TRP A 28 -8.58 -24.05 -14.62
CA TRP A 28 -8.44 -23.53 -13.26
C TRP A 28 -8.78 -24.62 -12.25
N SER A 29 -8.09 -24.61 -11.11
CA SER A 29 -8.53 -25.39 -9.95
C SER A 29 -9.85 -24.85 -9.41
N GLU A 30 -10.48 -25.66 -8.56
CA GLU A 30 -11.52 -25.15 -7.67
C GLU A 30 -10.98 -24.03 -6.79
N TRP A 31 -11.89 -23.15 -6.37
CA TRP A 31 -11.58 -22.12 -5.39
C TRP A 31 -11.26 -22.76 -4.04
N SER A 32 -10.26 -22.21 -3.35
CA SER A 32 -10.01 -22.52 -1.95
C SER A 32 -11.21 -22.16 -1.08
N ALA A 33 -11.23 -22.71 0.13
CA ALA A 33 -12.07 -22.16 1.19
C ALA A 33 -11.74 -20.67 1.38
N CYS A 34 -12.74 -19.90 1.80
CA CYS A 34 -12.53 -18.50 2.14
C CYS A 34 -11.63 -18.39 3.39
N SER A 35 -10.69 -17.45 3.39
CA SER A 35 -9.80 -17.23 4.53
C SER A 35 -10.52 -16.82 5.82
N LYS A 36 -11.75 -16.32 5.70
CA LYS A 36 -12.62 -15.95 6.81
C LYS A 36 -14.05 -16.37 6.56
N THR A 37 -14.81 -16.56 7.63
CA THR A 37 -16.25 -16.88 7.60
C THR A 37 -17.12 -15.63 7.74
N CYS A 38 -16.54 -14.51 8.16
CA CYS A 38 -17.16 -13.18 8.24
C CYS A 38 -16.06 -12.11 8.06
N ASP A 39 -16.45 -10.86 7.93
CA ASP A 39 -15.68 -9.76 7.34
C ASP A 39 -15.16 -10.09 5.93
N TYR A 40 -14.33 -9.21 5.39
CA TYR A 40 -13.64 -9.42 4.12
C TYR A 40 -12.63 -10.57 4.24
N GLY A 41 -12.94 -11.68 3.59
CA GLY A 41 -12.06 -12.81 3.35
C GLY A 41 -11.58 -12.87 1.90
N ILE A 42 -10.64 -13.77 1.63
CA ILE A 42 -10.07 -14.00 0.30
C ILE A 42 -10.09 -15.49 0.01
N LYS A 43 -10.49 -15.86 -1.20
CA LYS A 43 -10.34 -17.21 -1.74
C LYS A 43 -9.44 -17.18 -2.97
N ILE A 44 -8.70 -18.25 -3.18
CA ILE A 44 -7.65 -18.35 -4.19
C ILE A 44 -7.88 -19.59 -5.05
N ARG A 45 -7.61 -19.51 -6.35
CA ARG A 45 -7.50 -20.67 -7.23
C ARG A 45 -6.21 -20.58 -8.04
N VAL A 46 -5.75 -21.72 -8.55
CA VAL A 46 -4.50 -21.81 -9.33
C VAL A 46 -4.79 -22.38 -10.71
N LYS A 47 -4.01 -21.99 -11.72
CA LYS A 47 -4.09 -22.67 -13.01
C LYS A 47 -3.57 -24.10 -12.88
N ILE A 48 -4.23 -24.99 -13.60
CA ILE A 48 -3.87 -26.39 -13.75
C ILE A 48 -3.82 -26.74 -15.23
N SER A 49 -3.20 -27.86 -15.54
CA SER A 49 -3.25 -28.44 -16.87
C SER A 49 -4.16 -29.66 -16.90
N THR A 50 -4.82 -29.90 -18.02
CA THR A 50 -5.49 -31.17 -18.32
C THR A 50 -4.54 -32.37 -18.28
N ASP A 51 -3.24 -32.18 -18.55
CA ASP A 51 -2.21 -33.19 -18.29
C ASP A 51 -1.65 -33.02 -16.86
N GLN A 52 -2.10 -33.90 -15.96
CA GLN A 52 -1.74 -33.86 -14.54
C GLN A 52 -0.23 -33.87 -14.29
N THR A 53 0.56 -34.48 -15.19
CA THR A 53 2.03 -34.55 -15.03
C THR A 53 2.71 -33.19 -15.15
N LYS A 54 2.09 -32.26 -15.88
CA LYS A 54 2.59 -30.91 -16.12
C LYS A 54 1.84 -29.83 -15.34
N SER A 55 0.77 -30.19 -14.62
CA SER A 55 0.00 -29.25 -13.80
C SER A 55 0.85 -28.54 -12.74
N LYS A 56 1.94 -29.16 -12.26
CA LYS A 56 2.86 -28.51 -11.30
C LYS A 56 3.47 -27.23 -11.86
N ALA A 57 3.76 -27.18 -13.16
CA ALA A 57 4.32 -26.01 -13.83
C ALA A 57 3.33 -24.84 -13.89
N CYS A 58 2.02 -25.11 -13.85
CA CYS A 58 0.95 -24.09 -13.89
C CYS A 58 0.60 -23.48 -12.53
N SER A 59 1.07 -24.09 -11.43
CA SER A 59 0.72 -23.70 -10.07
C SER A 59 1.19 -22.30 -9.66
N ASN A 60 2.08 -21.68 -10.44
CA ASN A 60 2.56 -20.30 -10.25
C ASN A 60 1.54 -19.24 -10.73
N ILE A 61 0.58 -19.61 -11.58
CA ILE A 61 -0.48 -18.69 -12.02
C ILE A 61 -1.65 -18.82 -11.05
N THR A 62 -1.88 -17.77 -10.27
CA THR A 62 -2.91 -17.75 -9.23
C THR A 62 -3.88 -16.61 -9.45
N GLU A 63 -5.13 -16.82 -9.04
CA GLU A 63 -6.16 -15.80 -9.03
C GLU A 63 -6.75 -15.74 -7.63
N SER A 64 -6.98 -14.52 -7.15
CA SER A 64 -7.59 -14.27 -5.85
C SER A 64 -8.82 -13.39 -6.01
N THR A 65 -9.83 -13.65 -5.18
CA THR A 65 -11.05 -12.85 -5.16
C THR A 65 -11.58 -12.72 -3.73
N ILE A 66 -12.34 -11.66 -3.47
CA ILE A 66 -12.96 -11.40 -2.18
C ILE A 66 -14.08 -12.43 -1.97
N CYS A 67 -14.21 -12.91 -0.74
CA CYS A 67 -15.33 -13.72 -0.29
C CYS A 67 -15.78 -13.23 1.09
N HIS A 68 -17.09 -13.27 1.33
CA HIS A 68 -17.76 -12.69 2.49
C HIS A 68 -17.55 -11.18 2.64
N GLU A 69 -18.65 -10.46 2.84
CA GLU A 69 -18.66 -9.00 3.03
C GLU A 69 -19.48 -8.59 4.26
N HIS A 70 -19.94 -9.56 5.05
CA HIS A 70 -20.75 -9.31 6.23
C HIS A 70 -19.87 -9.12 7.45
N ILE A 71 -20.16 -8.09 8.24
CA ILE A 71 -19.40 -7.77 9.46
C ILE A 71 -19.54 -8.90 10.47
N CYS A 72 -18.42 -9.36 11.04
CA CYS A 72 -18.44 -10.31 12.14
C CYS A 72 -19.16 -9.72 13.38
N PRO A 73 -19.96 -10.50 14.12
CA PRO A 73 -20.47 -10.06 15.40
C PRO A 73 -19.29 -9.86 16.36
N ARG A 74 -19.03 -8.61 16.75
CA ARG A 74 -18.03 -8.30 17.77
C ARG A 74 -18.63 -8.46 19.15
N THR A 75 -17.83 -8.97 20.08
CA THR A 75 -18.22 -8.97 21.49
C THR A 75 -18.22 -7.55 22.05
N PHE A 76 -18.98 -7.32 23.12
CA PHE A 76 -19.00 -6.04 23.81
C PHE A 76 -17.60 -5.66 24.33
N GLU A 77 -16.85 -6.65 24.83
CA GLU A 77 -15.48 -6.48 25.34
C GLU A 77 -14.52 -5.99 24.24
N GLU A 78 -14.52 -6.64 23.07
CA GLU A 78 -13.69 -6.23 21.92
C GLU A 78 -14.03 -4.82 21.41
N ALA A 79 -15.31 -4.46 21.43
CA ALA A 79 -15.76 -3.13 21.03
C ALA A 79 -15.33 -2.05 22.03
N GLU A 80 -15.42 -2.33 23.33
CA GLU A 80 -15.01 -1.42 24.40
C GLU A 80 -13.50 -1.18 24.37
N GLU A 81 -12.70 -2.24 24.29
CA GLU A 81 -11.24 -2.14 24.17
C GLU A 81 -10.84 -1.30 22.95
N THR A 82 -11.46 -1.55 21.79
CA THR A 82 -11.21 -0.78 20.56
C THR A 82 -11.57 0.70 20.76
N TYR A 83 -12.68 1.00 21.43
CA TYR A 83 -13.09 2.37 21.73
C TYR A 83 -12.10 3.09 22.65
N LEU A 84 -11.70 2.46 23.76
CA LEU A 84 -10.71 3.00 24.70
C LEU A 84 -9.37 3.28 24.02
N HIS A 85 -8.86 2.29 23.27
CA HIS A 85 -7.60 2.43 22.55
C HIS A 85 -7.65 3.54 21.49
N ASN A 86 -8.74 3.65 20.72
CA ASN A 86 -8.92 4.74 19.76
C ASN A 86 -9.02 6.09 20.46
N LYS A 87 -9.73 6.18 21.59
CA LYS A 87 -9.83 7.40 22.40
C LYS A 87 -8.47 7.84 22.94
N GLU A 88 -7.64 6.92 23.39
CA GLU A 88 -6.28 7.21 23.82
C GLU A 88 -5.38 7.67 22.66
N LYS A 89 -5.48 7.01 21.49
CA LYS A 89 -4.77 7.42 20.28
C LYS A 89 -5.14 8.83 19.87
N GLU A 90 -6.42 9.18 19.85
CA GLU A 90 -6.87 10.52 19.51
C GLU A 90 -6.41 11.57 20.53
N LYS A 91 -6.41 11.24 21.84
CA LYS A 91 -5.81 12.12 22.86
C LYS A 91 -4.32 12.36 22.61
N LYS A 92 -3.53 11.30 22.36
CA LYS A 92 -2.09 11.38 22.08
C LYS A 92 -1.82 12.17 20.79
N LYS A 93 -2.62 11.94 19.75
CA LYS A 93 -2.55 12.67 18.47
C LYS A 93 -2.84 14.15 18.68
N LYS A 94 -3.93 14.49 19.38
CA LYS A 94 -4.27 15.88 19.71
C LYS A 94 -3.12 16.56 20.48
N PHE A 95 -2.61 15.93 21.53
CA PHE A 95 -1.48 16.49 22.29
C PHE A 95 -0.24 16.73 21.41
N ARG A 96 0.14 15.74 20.60
CA ARG A 96 1.26 15.85 19.66
C ARG A 96 1.04 16.99 18.65
N THR A 97 -0.12 17.05 18.02
CA THR A 97 -0.45 18.09 17.05
C THR A 97 -0.44 19.48 17.70
N THR A 98 -1.01 19.63 18.89
CA THR A 98 -0.96 20.89 19.64
C THR A 98 0.46 21.30 19.95
N TYR A 99 1.30 20.37 20.43
CA TYR A 99 2.71 20.66 20.71
C TYR A 99 3.48 21.10 19.46
N ILE A 100 3.29 20.39 18.34
CA ILE A 100 3.93 20.74 17.06
C ILE A 100 3.51 22.15 16.62
N LEU A 101 2.21 22.46 16.65
CA LEU A 101 1.71 23.78 16.27
C LEU A 101 2.32 24.88 17.13
N ILE A 102 2.33 24.70 18.45
CA ILE A 102 2.93 25.65 19.38
C ILE A 102 4.42 25.86 19.06
N PHE A 103 5.19 24.78 18.92
CA PHE A 103 6.61 24.85 18.61
C PHE A 103 6.88 25.56 17.27
N THR A 104 6.08 25.28 16.24
CA THR A 104 6.20 25.95 14.94
C THR A 104 5.93 27.46 15.04
N ILE A 105 4.94 27.89 15.82
CA ILE A 105 4.62 29.31 16.01
C ILE A 105 5.79 30.03 16.71
N PHE A 106 6.31 29.45 17.80
CA PHE A 106 7.44 30.02 18.52
C PHE A 106 8.69 30.13 17.64
N SER A 107 8.97 29.10 16.83
CA SER A 107 10.11 29.12 15.92
C SER A 107 9.99 30.23 14.88
N VAL A 108 8.81 30.43 14.28
CA VAL A 108 8.58 31.48 13.27
C VAL A 108 8.72 32.87 13.90
N PHE A 109 8.13 33.07 15.08
CA PHE A 109 8.25 34.32 15.82
C PHE A 109 9.71 34.67 16.11
N TYR A 110 10.48 33.69 16.58
CA TYR A 110 11.92 33.86 16.83
C TYR A 110 12.62 34.32 15.55
N VAL A 111 12.47 33.60 14.43
CA VAL A 111 13.10 33.96 13.14
C VAL A 111 12.76 35.39 12.71
N ILE A 112 11.48 35.77 12.76
CA ILE A 112 11.03 37.13 12.41
C ILE A 112 11.71 38.19 13.29
N HIS A 113 11.83 37.93 14.59
CA HIS A 113 12.51 38.84 15.51
C HIS A 113 14.00 39.00 15.20
N TYR A 114 14.69 37.92 14.82
CA TYR A 114 16.10 38.00 14.38
C TYR A 114 16.24 38.76 13.07
N ASP A 115 15.36 38.52 12.09
CA ASP A 115 15.41 39.23 10.81
C ASP A 115 15.18 40.74 10.97
N ILE A 116 14.22 41.15 11.80
CA ILE A 116 13.98 42.58 12.10
C ILE A 116 15.19 43.20 12.78
N ALA A 117 15.76 42.53 13.79
CA ALA A 117 16.92 43.04 14.51
C ALA A 117 18.16 43.19 13.60
N THR A 118 18.34 42.29 12.64
CA THR A 118 19.44 42.40 11.67
C THR A 118 19.20 43.50 10.63
N LEU A 119 17.96 43.70 10.19
CA LEU A 119 17.58 44.81 9.30
C LEU A 119 17.81 46.19 9.93
N ASP A 120 17.42 46.36 11.20
CA ASP A 120 17.66 47.60 11.94
C ASP A 120 19.16 47.88 12.12
N LEU A 121 19.96 46.84 12.37
CA LEU A 121 21.43 46.96 12.47
C LEU A 121 22.07 47.38 11.14
N PHE A 122 21.62 46.80 10.03
CA PHE A 122 22.11 47.11 8.69
C PHE A 122 21.76 48.54 8.26
N LEU A 123 20.55 49.02 8.62
CA LEU A 123 20.14 50.40 8.37
C LEU A 123 20.96 51.42 9.19
N LEU A 124 21.38 51.06 10.41
CA LEU A 124 22.26 51.90 11.24
C LEU A 124 23.71 51.96 10.74
N GLU A 125 24.20 50.93 10.04
CA GLU A 125 25.53 50.97 9.40
C GLU A 125 25.55 51.77 8.09
N HIS A 126 24.39 52.01 7.48
CA HIS A 126 24.26 52.70 6.19
C HIS A 126 23.72 54.15 6.29
N ILE A 127 23.65 54.71 7.49
CA ILE A 127 23.40 56.13 7.78
C ILE A 127 24.70 56.77 8.28
#